data_AF-A0A3B9CU38-F1
#
_entry.id   AF-A0A3B9CU38-F1
#
_cell.length_a   1.000
_cell.length_b   1.000
_cell.length_c   1.000
_cell.angle_alpha   90.00
_cell.angle_beta   90.00
_cell.angle_gamma   90.00
#
_symmetry.space_group_name_H-M   'P 1'
#
loop_
_entity.id
_entity.type
_entity.pdbx_description
1 polymer ?
#
loop_
_entity_poly.entity_id
_entity_poly.type
_entity_poly.pdbx_seq_one_letter_code
_entity_poly.pdbx_strand_id
1 'polypeptide(L)'
;LALASSGELLKHKVLQSQVGRMRQDPRFERFIRHFSSQWLGLSAMEHVAVNPKAHPEFSDAVRENLRAETLAFASHVFRNDLNCLRFIQSDFAILNQVTASHYEIEGVYGSRFRPVRVTNDRGGILTQGSVALIGSDGTESNPIYRGVWLR
;
A
#
# COMPACT_ATOMS: atom_id res chain seq x y z
N LEU A 1 20.74 12.84 -19.46
CA LEU A 1 20.00 12.84 -20.74
C LEU A 1 20.81 12.26 -21.91
N ALA A 2 22.14 12.38 -21.92
CA ALA A 2 23.00 11.82 -22.98
C ALA A 2 22.75 10.33 -23.32
N LEU A 3 22.61 9.45 -22.31
CA LEU A 3 22.34 8.01 -22.52
C LEU A 3 20.98 7.71 -23.19
N ALA A 4 19.99 8.57 -22.96
CA ALA A 4 18.68 8.45 -23.60
C ALA A 4 18.76 8.92 -25.05
N SER A 5 19.45 10.03 -25.29
CA SER A 5 19.67 10.59 -26.63
C SER A 5 20.52 9.69 -27.53
N SER A 6 21.43 8.88 -26.96
CA SER A 6 22.28 7.94 -27.71
C SER A 6 21.62 6.57 -27.96
N GLY A 7 20.39 6.33 -27.47
CA GLY A 7 19.70 5.03 -27.56
C GLY A 7 20.29 3.93 -26.65
N GLU A 8 21.41 4.20 -25.98
CA GLU A 8 22.11 3.23 -25.13
C GLU A 8 21.34 2.88 -23.86
N LEU A 9 20.41 3.74 -23.44
CA LEU A 9 19.51 3.47 -22.32
C LEU A 9 18.71 2.18 -22.50
N LEU A 10 18.44 1.75 -23.74
CA LEU A 10 17.70 0.53 -24.03
C LEU A 10 18.53 -0.74 -23.81
N LYS A 11 19.86 -0.62 -23.67
CA LYS A 11 20.73 -1.75 -23.35
C LYS A 11 20.40 -2.21 -21.93
N HIS A 12 20.05 -3.49 -21.75
CA HIS A 12 19.59 -4.06 -20.48
C HIS A 12 20.44 -3.65 -19.26
N LYS A 13 21.77 -3.77 -19.34
CA LYS A 13 22.68 -3.42 -18.25
C LYS A 13 22.65 -1.92 -17.91
N VAL A 14 22.52 -1.05 -18.92
CA VAL A 14 22.44 0.40 -18.74
C VAL A 14 21.10 0.76 -18.10
N LEU A 15 20.00 0.18 -18.60
CA LEU A 15 18.67 0.38 -18.04
C LEU A 15 18.61 0.00 -16.56
N GLN A 16 19.07 -1.19 -16.21
CA GLN A 16 19.07 -1.70 -14.83
C GLN A 16 19.89 -0.79 -13.90
N SER A 17 21.06 -0.33 -14.34
CA SER A 17 21.89 0.63 -13.60
C SER A 17 21.15 1.97 -13.37
N GLN A 18 20.46 2.48 -14.38
CA GLN A 18 19.69 3.73 -14.26
C GLN A 18 18.47 3.58 -13.34
N VAL A 19 17.77 2.45 -13.40
CA VAL A 19 16.67 2.14 -12.48
C VAL A 19 17.17 2.05 -11.03
N GLY A 20 18.28 1.34 -10.80
CA GLY A 20 18.91 1.26 -9.47
C GLY A 20 19.29 2.64 -8.93
N ARG A 21 19.88 3.50 -9.78
CA ARG A 21 20.17 4.90 -9.43
C ARG A 21 18.91 5.70 -9.08
N MET A 22 17.85 5.57 -9.88
CA MET A 22 16.58 6.26 -9.64
C MET A 22 15.92 5.82 -8.34
N ARG A 23 16.02 4.52 -7.98
CA ARG A 23 15.47 3.97 -6.73
C ARG A 23 16.13 4.55 -5.48
N GLN A 24 17.42 4.90 -5.56
CA GLN A 24 18.16 5.51 -4.46
C GLN A 24 17.92 7.02 -4.31
N ASP A 25 17.33 7.66 -5.31
CA ASP A 25 17.04 9.09 -5.29
C ASP A 25 15.84 9.38 -4.34
N PRO A 26 15.91 10.40 -3.46
CA PRO A 26 14.80 10.77 -2.60
C PRO A 26 13.47 11.05 -3.33
N ARG A 27 13.53 11.45 -4.61
CA ARG A 27 12.34 11.66 -5.45
C ARG A 27 11.58 10.37 -5.73
N PHE A 28 12.20 9.21 -5.56
CA PHE A 28 11.56 7.92 -5.74
C PHE A 28 10.39 7.72 -4.78
N GLU A 29 10.45 8.27 -3.55
CA GLU A 29 9.30 8.24 -2.63
C GLU A 29 8.07 8.92 -3.19
N ARG A 30 8.26 10.07 -3.83
CA ARG A 30 7.16 10.80 -4.44
C ARG A 30 6.55 10.00 -5.58
N PHE A 31 7.38 9.34 -6.38
CA PHE A 31 6.91 8.42 -7.43
C PHE A 31 6.09 7.27 -6.83
N ILE A 32 6.65 6.53 -5.87
CA ILE A 32 5.98 5.40 -5.22
C ILE A 32 4.61 5.83 -4.68
N ARG A 33 4.56 6.94 -3.94
CA ARG A 33 3.31 7.42 -3.34
C ARG A 33 2.26 7.73 -4.40
N HIS A 34 2.59 8.54 -5.41
CA HIS A 34 1.63 8.90 -6.44
C HIS A 34 1.20 7.70 -7.29
N PHE A 35 2.16 6.90 -7.74
CA PHE A 35 1.88 5.71 -8.53
C PHE A 35 0.97 4.74 -7.76
N SER A 36 1.31 4.40 -6.51
CA SER A 36 0.55 3.43 -5.72
C SER A 36 -0.82 3.97 -5.32
N SER A 37 -0.93 5.26 -4.99
CA SER A 37 -2.23 5.90 -4.73
C SER A 37 -3.17 5.81 -5.92
N GLN A 38 -2.66 6.07 -7.13
CA GLN A 38 -3.45 6.03 -8.36
C GLN A 38 -3.78 4.59 -8.77
N TRP A 39 -2.77 3.71 -8.76
CA TRP A 39 -2.93 2.30 -9.13
C TRP A 39 -3.96 1.59 -8.24
N LEU A 40 -3.92 1.82 -6.93
CA LEU A 40 -4.82 1.17 -5.98
C LEU A 40 -6.12 1.96 -5.72
N GLY A 41 -6.29 3.12 -6.36
CA GLY A 41 -7.49 3.95 -6.23
C GLY A 41 -7.72 4.49 -4.82
N LEU A 42 -6.66 4.81 -4.06
CA LEU A 42 -6.76 5.17 -2.63
C LEU A 42 -7.56 6.45 -2.34
N SER A 43 -7.80 7.29 -3.35
CA SER A 43 -8.68 8.46 -3.21
C SER A 43 -10.14 8.07 -2.99
N ALA A 44 -10.57 6.90 -3.47
CA ALA A 44 -11.94 6.42 -3.28
C ALA A 44 -12.30 6.24 -1.79
N MET A 45 -11.31 6.03 -0.93
CA MET A 45 -11.51 5.98 0.52
C MET A 45 -12.17 7.24 1.07
N GLU A 46 -11.96 8.42 0.48
CA GLU A 46 -12.53 9.68 0.97
C GLU A 46 -14.03 9.78 0.75
N HIS A 47 -14.56 8.99 -0.19
CA HIS A 47 -15.97 8.98 -0.55
C HIS A 47 -16.79 7.94 0.23
N VAL A 48 -16.13 7.10 1.04
CA VAL A 48 -16.80 6.10 1.86
C VAL A 48 -17.14 6.69 3.23
N ALA A 49 -18.42 6.97 3.46
CA ALA A 49 -18.93 7.44 4.73
C ALA A 49 -19.19 6.24 5.67
N VAL A 50 -18.24 5.94 6.55
CA VAL A 50 -18.38 4.85 7.52
C VAL A 50 -19.46 5.20 8.54
N ASN A 51 -20.41 4.30 8.75
CA ASN A 51 -21.51 4.51 9.69
C ASN A 51 -21.00 4.39 11.13
N PRO A 52 -20.96 5.49 11.91
CA PRO A 52 -20.39 5.49 13.27
C PRO A 52 -21.24 4.70 14.27
N LYS A 53 -22.50 4.39 13.96
CA LYS A 53 -23.32 3.49 14.80
C LYS A 53 -22.95 2.03 14.60
N ALA A 54 -22.51 1.66 13.40
CA ALA A 54 -22.10 0.31 13.06
C ALA A 54 -20.63 0.04 13.44
N HIS A 55 -19.76 1.04 13.26
CA HIS A 55 -18.31 0.95 13.51
C HIS A 55 -17.85 2.12 14.41
N PRO A 56 -18.20 2.13 15.71
CA PRO A 56 -17.92 3.25 16.60
C PRO A 56 -16.42 3.50 16.85
N GLU A 57 -15.59 2.47 16.71
CA GLU A 57 -14.13 2.54 16.83
C GLU A 57 -13.44 3.07 15.57
N PHE A 58 -14.15 3.14 14.43
CA PHE A 58 -13.59 3.65 13.20
C PHE A 58 -13.57 5.18 13.20
N SER A 59 -12.37 5.75 13.19
CA SER A 59 -12.14 7.20 13.16
C SER A 59 -11.36 7.62 11.92
N ASP A 60 -11.35 8.92 11.63
CA ASP A 60 -10.52 9.45 10.54
C ASP A 60 -9.03 9.21 10.78
N ALA A 61 -8.59 9.12 12.04
CA ALA A 61 -7.23 8.71 12.36
C ALA A 61 -6.94 7.28 11.90
N VAL A 62 -7.88 6.34 12.07
CA VAL A 62 -7.76 4.97 11.54
C VAL A 62 -7.72 5.01 10.02
N ARG A 63 -8.64 5.75 9.37
CA ARG A 63 -8.69 5.91 7.91
C ARG A 63 -7.35 6.36 7.32
N GLU A 64 -6.73 7.39 7.90
CA GLU A 64 -5.44 7.91 7.44
C GLU A 64 -4.30 6.90 7.66
N ASN A 65 -4.33 6.17 8.77
CA ASN A 65 -3.33 5.13 9.04
C ASN A 65 -3.45 3.94 8.09
N LEU A 66 -4.66 3.54 7.72
CA LEU A 66 -4.90 2.49 6.71
C LEU A 66 -4.37 2.92 5.33
N ARG A 67 -4.57 4.18 4.93
CA ARG A 67 -3.97 4.70 3.69
C ARG A 67 -2.44 4.70 3.77
N ALA A 68 -1.90 5.15 4.90
CA ALA A 68 -0.45 5.23 5.11
C ALA A 68 0.21 3.85 5.14
N GLU A 69 -0.46 2.83 5.70
CA GLU A 69 -0.04 1.43 5.65
C GLU A 69 0.16 0.97 4.20
N THR A 70 -0.84 1.16 3.34
CA THR A 70 -0.78 0.71 1.95
C THR A 70 0.37 1.35 1.18
N LEU A 71 0.59 2.65 1.41
CA LEU A 71 1.71 3.38 0.82
C LEU A 71 3.06 2.93 1.39
N ALA A 72 3.15 2.66 2.69
CA ALA A 72 4.35 2.16 3.34
C ALA A 72 4.69 0.73 2.88
N PHE A 73 3.67 -0.12 2.68
CA PHE A 73 3.80 -1.45 2.08
C PHE A 73 4.35 -1.38 0.67
N ALA A 74 3.74 -0.56 -0.20
CA ALA A 74 4.22 -0.36 -1.56
C ALA A 74 5.67 0.17 -1.58
N SER A 75 5.98 1.16 -0.73
CA SER A 75 7.35 1.68 -0.59
C SER A 75 8.34 0.60 -0.16
N HIS A 76 7.95 -0.26 0.78
CA HIS A 76 8.78 -1.39 1.20
C HIS A 76 9.06 -2.36 0.04
N VAL A 77 8.03 -2.73 -0.73
CA VAL A 77 8.19 -3.64 -1.89
C VAL A 77 9.09 -3.02 -2.96
N PHE A 78 8.84 -1.76 -3.35
CA PHE A 78 9.62 -1.10 -4.40
C PHE A 78 11.06 -0.82 -4.00
N ARG A 79 11.31 -0.34 -2.77
CA ARG A 79 12.68 0.00 -2.32
C ARG A 79 13.57 -1.22 -2.19
N ASN A 80 13.02 -2.32 -1.69
CA ASN A 80 13.75 -3.56 -1.48
C ASN A 80 13.77 -4.46 -2.73
N ASP A 81 13.22 -3.98 -3.86
CA ASP A 81 13.21 -4.73 -5.12
C ASP A 81 12.57 -6.11 -4.98
N LEU A 82 11.50 -6.19 -4.17
CA LEU A 82 10.84 -7.46 -3.91
C LEU A 82 10.00 -7.87 -5.12
N ASN A 83 9.77 -9.17 -5.25
CA ASN A 83 8.89 -9.71 -6.27
C ASN A 83 7.50 -9.05 -6.19
N CYS A 84 6.95 -8.60 -7.32
CA CYS A 84 5.63 -7.97 -7.39
C CYS A 84 4.51 -8.87 -6.88
N LEU A 85 4.68 -10.20 -6.88
CA LEU A 85 3.73 -11.15 -6.29
C LEU A 85 3.54 -10.92 -4.78
N ARG A 86 4.45 -10.19 -4.11
CA ARG A 86 4.26 -9.78 -2.71
C ARG A 86 3.04 -8.89 -2.51
N PHE A 87 2.61 -8.15 -3.53
CA PHE A 87 1.35 -7.40 -3.45
C PHE A 87 0.14 -8.33 -3.31
N ILE A 88 0.18 -9.52 -3.90
CA ILE A 88 -0.91 -10.51 -3.80
C ILE A 88 -0.78 -11.29 -2.50
N GLN A 89 0.42 -11.77 -2.19
CA GLN A 89 0.68 -12.59 -1.01
C GLN A 89 2.07 -12.30 -0.44
N SER A 90 2.11 -11.84 0.82
CA SER A 90 3.34 -11.59 1.57
C SER A 90 3.34 -12.35 2.90
N ASP A 91 4.53 -12.62 3.42
CA ASP A 91 4.77 -13.16 4.75
C ASP A 91 4.93 -12.06 5.81
N PHE A 92 4.67 -10.81 5.42
CA PHE A 92 4.77 -9.62 6.26
C PHE A 92 3.65 -8.63 5.95
N ALA A 93 3.29 -7.84 6.96
CA ALA A 93 2.51 -6.62 6.84
C ALA A 93 3.37 -5.42 7.29
N ILE A 94 3.06 -4.22 6.80
CA ILE A 94 3.73 -2.99 7.25
C ILE A 94 2.81 -2.24 8.20
N LEU A 95 3.07 -2.34 9.50
CA LEU A 95 2.15 -1.89 10.54
C LEU A 95 2.77 -0.85 11.47
N ASN A 96 1.93 0.04 12.00
CA ASN A 96 2.23 0.84 13.18
C ASN A 96 1.25 0.48 14.30
N GLN A 97 1.31 1.16 15.44
CA GLN A 97 0.43 0.84 16.55
C GLN A 97 -1.06 0.96 16.20
N VAL A 98 -1.47 1.97 15.42
CA VAL A 98 -2.88 2.18 15.07
C VAL A 98 -3.39 1.05 14.18
N THR A 99 -2.66 0.71 13.12
CA THR A 99 -3.08 -0.37 12.22
C THR A 99 -2.95 -1.74 12.85
N ALA A 100 -1.93 -1.98 13.68
CA ALA A 100 -1.81 -3.22 14.43
C ALA A 100 -2.98 -3.41 15.41
N SER A 101 -3.37 -2.37 16.15
CA SER A 101 -4.56 -2.43 17.01
C SER A 101 -5.85 -2.65 16.21
N HIS A 102 -5.98 -2.03 15.04
CA HIS A 102 -7.13 -2.26 14.15
C HIS A 102 -7.23 -3.71 13.65
N TYR A 103 -6.10 -4.41 13.55
CA TYR A 103 -6.04 -5.82 13.15
C TYR A 103 -5.87 -6.80 14.32
N GLU A 104 -5.96 -6.32 15.56
CA GLU A 104 -5.78 -7.15 16.76
C GLU A 104 -4.40 -7.85 16.80
N ILE A 105 -3.37 -7.19 16.26
CA ILE A 105 -1.99 -7.66 16.25
C ILE A 105 -1.22 -7.03 17.40
N GLU A 106 -0.75 -7.87 18.33
CA GLU A 106 0.04 -7.44 19.48
C GLU A 106 1.52 -7.21 19.14
N GLY A 107 2.25 -6.54 20.04
CA GLY A 107 3.70 -6.37 19.94
C GLY A 107 4.19 -5.23 19.04
N VAL A 108 3.29 -4.40 18.50
CA VAL A 108 3.63 -3.24 17.67
C VAL A 108 3.28 -1.94 18.40
N TYR A 109 4.30 -1.12 18.66
CA TYR A 109 4.15 0.12 19.44
C TYR A 109 4.75 1.33 18.72
N GLY A 110 4.10 2.49 18.84
CA GLY A 110 4.52 3.75 18.25
C GLY A 110 3.98 4.01 16.83
N SER A 111 4.19 5.24 16.36
CA SER A 111 3.62 5.75 15.09
C SER A 111 4.34 5.30 13.82
N ARG A 112 5.58 4.80 13.94
CA ARG A 112 6.39 4.37 12.80
C ARG A 112 5.94 3.01 12.28
N PHE A 113 5.66 2.97 10.98
CA PHE A 113 5.43 1.76 10.21
C PHE A 113 6.68 0.87 10.16
N ARG A 114 6.49 -0.43 10.35
CA ARG A 114 7.57 -1.43 10.31
C ARG A 114 7.06 -2.75 9.73
N PRO A 115 7.95 -3.56 9.13
CA PRO A 115 7.59 -4.92 8.75
C PRO A 115 7.34 -5.77 9.99
N VAL A 116 6.19 -6.44 9.99
CA VAL A 116 5.77 -7.40 11.01
C VAL A 116 5.48 -8.70 10.28
N ARG A 117 6.06 -9.80 10.75
CA ARG A 117 5.80 -11.13 10.17
C ARG A 117 4.36 -11.52 10.49
N VAL A 118 3.63 -11.96 9.48
CA VAL A 118 2.22 -12.37 9.61
C VAL A 118 2.01 -13.74 8.95
N THR A 119 0.91 -14.40 9.29
CA THR A 119 0.46 -15.57 8.54
C THR A 119 -0.06 -15.16 7.16
N ASN A 120 -0.19 -16.12 6.24
CA ASN A 120 -0.61 -15.87 4.86
C ASN A 120 -1.94 -15.11 4.75
N ASP A 121 -2.79 -15.17 5.78
CA ASP A 121 -4.13 -14.61 5.80
C ASP A 121 -4.15 -13.08 6.02
N ARG A 122 -3.00 -12.46 6.33
CA ARG A 122 -2.84 -11.00 6.51
C ARG A 122 -1.76 -10.39 5.60
N GLY A 123 -1.27 -11.20 4.66
CA GLY A 123 -0.27 -10.77 3.69
C GLY A 123 -0.91 -10.17 2.44
N GLY A 124 -0.26 -9.13 1.89
CA GLY A 124 -0.67 -8.52 0.63
C GLY A 124 -1.81 -7.52 0.75
N ILE A 125 -2.03 -6.77 -0.33
CA ILE A 125 -2.93 -5.60 -0.37
C ILE A 125 -4.41 -5.97 -0.23
N LEU A 126 -4.80 -7.18 -0.63
CA LEU A 126 -6.19 -7.64 -0.55
C LEU A 126 -6.67 -7.81 0.89
N THR A 127 -5.74 -7.92 1.83
CA THR A 127 -6.01 -8.07 3.27
C THR A 127 -6.00 -6.73 4.00
N GLN A 128 -5.61 -5.64 3.32
CA GLN A 128 -5.47 -4.31 3.91
C GLN A 128 -6.81 -3.59 4.04
N GLY A 129 -6.91 -2.78 5.08
CA GLY A 129 -8.12 -2.04 5.44
C GLY A 129 -8.46 -0.97 4.41
N SER A 130 -7.47 -0.41 3.70
CA SER A 130 -7.74 0.54 2.61
C SER A 130 -8.55 -0.10 1.49
N VAL A 131 -8.19 -1.32 1.08
CA VAL A 131 -8.87 -2.06 0.01
C VAL A 131 -10.24 -2.54 0.49
N ALA A 132 -10.32 -3.03 1.73
CA ALA A 132 -11.57 -3.41 2.35
C ALA A 132 -12.57 -2.24 2.41
N LEU A 133 -12.10 -1.05 2.78
CA LEU A 133 -12.91 0.17 2.85
C LEU A 133 -13.42 0.61 1.47
N ILE A 134 -12.53 0.65 0.46
CA ILE A 134 -12.92 0.98 -0.93
C ILE A 134 -14.00 0.02 -1.45
N GLY A 135 -13.93 -1.25 -1.06
CA GLY A 135 -14.92 -2.28 -1.40
C GLY A 135 -16.13 -2.35 -0.48
N SER A 136 -16.48 -1.27 0.23
CA SER A 136 -17.61 -1.22 1.18
C SER A 136 -18.56 -0.06 0.89
N ASP A 137 -19.77 -0.12 1.43
CA ASP A 137 -20.70 1.03 1.44
C ASP A 137 -20.60 1.88 2.72
N GLY A 138 -19.60 1.60 3.56
CA GLY A 138 -19.39 2.24 4.85
C GLY A 138 -20.14 1.60 6.03
N THR A 139 -21.07 0.67 5.78
CA THR A 139 -21.68 -0.17 6.83
C THR A 139 -21.22 -1.61 6.67
N GLU A 140 -21.26 -2.14 5.45
CA GLU A 140 -20.91 -3.52 5.14
C GLU A 140 -20.05 -3.64 3.89
N SER A 141 -19.48 -4.83 3.69
CA SER A 141 -18.79 -5.20 2.47
C SER A 141 -19.74 -5.19 1.27
N ASN A 142 -19.35 -4.55 0.17
CA ASN A 142 -20.15 -4.49 -1.05
C ASN A 142 -19.47 -5.29 -2.19
N PRO A 143 -20.06 -6.41 -2.66
CA PRO A 143 -19.45 -7.25 -3.69
C PRO A 143 -19.35 -6.56 -5.05
N ILE A 144 -20.25 -5.61 -5.36
CA ILE A 144 -20.22 -4.86 -6.61
C ILE A 144 -18.99 -3.93 -6.62
N TYR A 145 -18.78 -3.17 -5.54
CA TYR A 145 -17.62 -2.27 -5.44
C TYR A 145 -16.30 -3.04 -5.44
N ARG A 146 -16.24 -4.20 -4.79
CA ARG A 146 -15.07 -5.10 -4.85
C ARG A 146 -14.81 -5.60 -6.26
N GLY A 147 -15.85 -5.99 -7.00
CA GLY A 147 -15.75 -6.43 -8.38
C GLY A 147 -15.27 -5.32 -9.32
N VAL A 148 -15.73 -4.09 -9.12
CA VAL A 148 -15.28 -2.91 -9.89
C VAL A 148 -13.80 -2.60 -9.63
N TRP A 149 -13.31 -2.74 -8.39
CA TRP A 149 -11.91 -2.49 -8.05
C TRP A 149 -10.93 -3.47 -8.72
N LEU A 150 -11.35 -4.71 -9.00
CA LEU A 150 -10.53 -5.73 -9.67
C LEU A 150 -10.54 -5.66 -11.21
N ARG A 151 -11.43 -4.86 -11.80
CA ARG A 151 -11.70 -4.87 -13.25
C ARG A 151 -10.70 -4.04 -14.06
#